data_AF-A0A961BTA6-F1
#
_entry.id   AF-A0A961BTA6-F1
#
_cell.length_a   1.000
_cell.length_b   1.000
_cell.length_c   1.000
_cell.angle_alpha   90.00
_cell.angle_beta   90.00
_cell.angle_gamma   90.00
#
_symmetry.space_group_name_H-M   'P 1'
#
loop_
_entity.id
_entity.type
_entity.pdbx_description
1 polymer ?
#
loop_
_entity_poly.entity_id
_entity_poly.type
_entity_poly.pdbx_seq_one_letter_code
_entity_poly.pdbx_strand_id
1 'polypeptide(L)'
;MAVTLRHEPSPPSATLVIHMGAGAVATVVQAAIRNYGEYRSVTDDGLGLLAVSVFAATKGVSEAQILTALPQRSYATAPVGVVQGAGFDVVATSMDDAELDHAISAIQPVHFDIVLPTPADHRLVNTDPIDDEDLAEAVASAISAPAERLLALFGPRHRK
;
A
#
# COMPACT_ATOMS: atom_id res chain seq x y z
N MET A 1 5.15 -8.89 -12.69
CA MET A 1 4.14 -8.73 -11.63
C MET A 1 3.05 -7.84 -12.19
N ALA A 2 1.79 -8.29 -12.15
CA ALA A 2 0.63 -7.45 -12.49
C ALA A 2 -0.22 -7.26 -11.23
N VAL A 3 -0.66 -6.03 -10.97
CA VAL A 3 -1.59 -5.75 -9.86
C VAL A 3 -3.01 -5.90 -10.38
N THR A 4 -3.90 -6.48 -9.58
CA THR A 4 -5.34 -6.56 -9.87
C THR A 4 -6.13 -5.89 -8.76
N LEU A 5 -7.01 -4.94 -9.11
CA LEU A 5 -8.01 -4.41 -8.18
C LEU A 5 -9.14 -5.41 -7.99
N ARG A 6 -9.50 -5.70 -6.74
CA ARG A 6 -10.64 -6.54 -6.40
C ARG A 6 -11.83 -5.66 -6.00
N HIS A 7 -13.00 -5.96 -6.53
CA HIS A 7 -14.25 -5.24 -6.24
C HIS A 7 -14.90 -5.66 -4.90
N GLU A 8 -14.09 -5.80 -3.85
CA GLU A 8 -14.57 -6.12 -2.51
C GLU A 8 -14.33 -4.96 -1.56
N PRO A 9 -15.29 -4.63 -0.67
CA PRO A 9 -15.10 -3.58 0.30
C PRO A 9 -14.03 -3.99 1.33
N SER A 10 -13.26 -3.03 1.79
CA SER A 10 -12.37 -3.24 2.92
C SER A 10 -13.18 -3.58 4.18
N PRO A 11 -12.77 -4.60 4.96
CA PRO A 11 -13.51 -5.01 6.14
C PRO A 11 -13.34 -3.98 7.26
N PRO A 12 -14.41 -3.28 7.69
CA PRO A 12 -14.30 -2.09 8.55
C PRO A 12 -13.74 -2.40 9.94
N SER A 13 -13.90 -3.63 10.42
CA SER A 13 -13.44 -4.09 11.72
C SER A 13 -12.10 -4.85 11.69
N ALA A 14 -11.45 -4.98 10.53
CA ALA A 14 -10.19 -5.70 10.44
C ALA A 14 -9.01 -4.86 10.94
N THR A 15 -7.97 -5.57 11.36
CA THR A 15 -6.67 -4.97 11.70
C THR A 15 -5.77 -5.03 10.49
N LEU A 16 -5.33 -3.87 10.01
CA LEU A 16 -4.27 -3.74 9.02
C LEU A 16 -2.92 -3.97 9.68
N VAL A 17 -2.06 -4.69 8.98
CA VAL A 17 -0.67 -4.95 9.31
C VAL A 17 0.17 -4.30 8.22
N ILE A 18 1.04 -3.37 8.61
CA ILE A 18 2.01 -2.73 7.74
C ILE A 18 3.42 -3.08 8.20
N HIS A 19 4.34 -3.23 7.25
CA HIS A 19 5.76 -3.37 7.57
C HIS A 19 6.41 -2.02 7.81
N MET A 20 7.17 -1.93 8.91
CA MET A 20 7.78 -0.68 9.37
C MET A 20 9.29 -0.83 9.44
N GLY A 21 9.97 -0.58 8.33
CA GLY A 21 11.44 -0.51 8.29
C GLY A 21 12.01 0.77 8.93
N ALA A 22 13.33 0.84 9.11
CA ALA A 22 14.01 2.12 9.29
C ALA A 22 13.82 2.96 8.01
N GLY A 23 13.53 4.25 8.12
CA GLY A 23 13.19 5.08 6.95
C GLY A 23 11.82 4.79 6.34
N ALA A 24 10.87 4.26 7.13
CA ALA A 24 9.54 3.85 6.65
C ALA A 24 8.83 4.88 5.76
N VAL A 25 8.93 6.18 6.04
CA VAL A 25 8.35 7.23 5.18
C VAL A 25 8.97 7.20 3.79
N ALA A 26 10.31 7.28 3.69
CA ALA A 26 11.00 7.25 2.41
C ALA A 26 10.72 5.94 1.65
N THR A 27 10.68 4.80 2.35
CA THR A 27 10.31 3.52 1.74
C THR A 27 8.88 3.52 1.19
N VAL A 28 7.93 4.06 1.95
CA VAL A 28 6.52 4.21 1.53
C VAL A 28 6.42 5.10 0.30
N VAL A 29 7.07 6.27 0.32
CA VAL A 29 7.06 7.24 -0.78
C VAL A 29 7.65 6.61 -2.05
N GLN A 30 8.81 5.95 -1.93
CA GLN A 30 9.47 5.30 -3.08
C GLN A 30 8.66 4.12 -3.62
N ALA A 31 8.05 3.31 -2.75
CA ALA A 31 7.17 2.23 -3.17
C ALA A 31 5.94 2.77 -3.91
N ALA A 32 5.31 3.83 -3.40
CA ALA A 32 4.14 4.45 -4.02
C ALA A 32 4.48 5.02 -5.42
N ILE A 33 5.61 5.73 -5.56
CA ILE A 33 6.08 6.26 -6.85
C ILE A 33 6.35 5.13 -7.84
N ARG A 34 7.09 4.10 -7.42
CA ARG A 34 7.42 2.95 -8.28
C ARG A 34 6.16 2.23 -8.78
N ASN A 35 5.18 2.04 -7.90
CA ASN A 35 3.99 1.27 -8.21
C ASN A 35 2.92 2.09 -8.95
N TYR A 36 3.05 3.43 -9.04
CA TYR A 36 2.06 4.31 -9.67
C TYR A 36 1.64 3.85 -11.07
N GLY A 37 2.61 3.46 -11.89
CA GLY A 37 2.39 2.97 -13.25
C GLY A 37 1.57 1.68 -13.33
N GLU A 38 1.87 0.72 -12.46
CA GLU A 38 1.17 -0.58 -12.42
C GLU A 38 -0.35 -0.38 -12.24
N TYR A 39 -0.74 0.61 -11.43
CA TYR A 39 -2.14 0.93 -11.18
C TYR A 39 -2.87 1.58 -12.35
N ARG A 40 -2.17 2.28 -13.27
CA ARG A 40 -2.82 2.91 -14.44
C ARG A 40 -3.53 1.89 -15.33
N SER A 41 -2.97 0.68 -15.41
CA SER A 41 -3.51 -0.41 -16.22
C SER A 41 -4.78 -1.03 -15.65
N VAL A 42 -5.11 -0.74 -14.39
CA VAL A 42 -6.21 -1.38 -13.65
C VAL A 42 -7.22 -0.40 -13.06
N THR A 43 -7.00 0.91 -13.20
CA THR A 43 -7.97 1.95 -12.84
C THR A 43 -8.84 2.34 -14.04
N ASP A 44 -10.13 2.58 -13.77
CA ASP A 44 -11.11 2.88 -14.83
C ASP A 44 -10.90 4.26 -15.50
N ASP A 45 -10.22 5.18 -14.81
CA ASP A 45 -9.92 6.53 -15.30
C ASP A 45 -8.53 6.65 -15.96
N GLY A 46 -7.75 5.56 -15.97
CA GLY A 46 -6.40 5.51 -16.53
C GLY A 46 -5.34 6.28 -15.72
N LEU A 47 -5.68 6.74 -14.51
CA LEU A 47 -4.76 7.40 -13.58
C LEU A 47 -4.12 6.39 -12.63
N GLY A 48 -2.84 6.57 -12.33
CA GLY A 48 -2.14 5.69 -11.42
C GLY A 48 -2.57 5.93 -9.98
N LEU A 49 -2.33 4.96 -9.10
CA LEU A 49 -2.51 5.10 -7.67
C LEU A 49 -1.15 5.14 -6.98
N LEU A 50 -0.91 6.18 -6.17
CA LEU A 50 0.20 6.20 -5.23
C LEU A 50 -0.24 5.39 -4.02
N ALA A 51 0.19 4.14 -3.91
CA ALA A 51 -0.38 3.23 -2.93
C ALA A 51 0.66 2.50 -2.07
N VAL A 52 0.22 2.09 -0.88
CA VAL A 52 1.04 1.41 0.13
C VAL A 52 0.43 0.07 0.49
N SER A 53 1.18 -1.00 0.25
CA SER A 53 0.72 -2.36 0.48
C SER A 53 0.65 -2.71 1.97
N VAL A 54 -0.48 -3.29 2.36
CA VAL A 54 -0.80 -3.75 3.71
C VAL A 54 -1.56 -5.07 3.63
N PHE A 55 -1.67 -5.77 4.76
CA PHE A 55 -2.51 -6.96 4.88
C PHE A 55 -3.51 -6.80 6.00
N ALA A 56 -4.74 -7.28 5.80
CA ALA A 56 -5.77 -7.24 6.84
C ALA A 56 -5.92 -8.61 7.51
N ALA A 57 -5.95 -8.66 8.85
CA ALA A 57 -6.36 -9.86 9.56
C ALA A 57 -7.88 -10.07 9.38
N THR A 58 -8.27 -10.83 8.36
CA THR A 58 -9.66 -11.05 7.93
C THR A 58 -9.78 -12.36 7.15
N LYS A 59 -11.01 -12.77 6.79
CA LYS A 59 -11.29 -13.97 5.97
C LYS A 59 -10.60 -15.25 6.46
N GLY A 60 -10.48 -15.41 7.78
CA GLY A 60 -9.80 -16.56 8.40
C GLY A 60 -8.27 -16.50 8.38
N VAL A 61 -7.66 -15.43 7.86
CA VAL A 61 -6.23 -15.15 7.97
C VAL A 61 -5.98 -14.29 9.21
N SER A 62 -5.18 -14.83 10.14
CA SER A 62 -4.77 -14.15 11.36
C SER A 62 -3.54 -13.26 11.16
N GLU A 63 -3.35 -12.30 12.07
CA GLU A 63 -2.12 -11.49 12.14
C GLU A 63 -0.86 -12.37 12.22
N ALA A 64 -0.90 -13.46 12.99
CA ALA A 64 0.24 -14.37 13.11
C ALA A 64 0.59 -15.06 11.78
N GLN A 65 -0.39 -15.41 10.95
CA GLN A 65 -0.15 -15.96 9.62
C GLN A 65 0.47 -14.93 8.68
N ILE A 66 -0.04 -13.70 8.69
CA ILE A 66 0.51 -12.56 7.93
C ILE A 66 1.99 -12.34 8.32
N LEU A 67 2.27 -12.22 9.62
CA LEU A 67 3.64 -12.02 10.12
C LEU A 67 4.56 -13.22 9.83
N THR A 68 4.02 -14.43 9.73
CA THR A 68 4.79 -15.63 9.39
C THR A 68 5.20 -15.64 7.93
N ALA A 69 4.28 -15.29 7.03
CA ALA A 69 4.50 -15.23 5.59
C ALA A 69 5.47 -14.13 5.18
N LEU A 70 5.51 -13.03 5.92
CA LEU A 70 6.30 -11.86 5.54
C LEU A 70 7.72 -11.90 6.14
N PRO A 71 8.77 -11.66 5.34
CA PRO A 71 10.17 -11.76 5.79
C PRO A 71 10.58 -10.62 6.73
N GLN A 72 9.84 -9.50 6.77
CA GLN A 72 10.17 -8.31 7.54
C GLN A 72 9.97 -8.56 9.04
N ARG A 73 10.94 -8.09 9.85
CA ARG A 73 10.95 -8.31 11.30
C ARG A 73 10.24 -7.22 12.12
N SER A 74 9.84 -6.13 11.48
CA SER A 74 9.24 -4.97 12.14
C SER A 74 7.92 -4.64 11.48
N TYR A 75 6.89 -4.47 12.30
CA TYR A 75 5.53 -4.21 11.85
C TYR A 75 4.83 -3.24 12.79
N ALA A 76 3.73 -2.68 12.32
CA ALA A 76 2.77 -1.97 13.14
C ALA A 76 1.37 -2.29 12.65
N THR A 77 0.38 -2.01 13.49
CA THR A 77 -1.01 -2.33 13.20
C THR A 77 -1.91 -1.11 13.37
N ALA A 78 -3.00 -1.08 12.60
CA ALA A 78 -4.04 -0.07 12.69
C ALA A 78 -5.40 -0.69 12.34
N PRO A 79 -6.51 -0.32 13.00
CA PRO A 79 -7.83 -0.69 12.51
C PRO A 79 -8.13 -0.03 11.16
N VAL A 80 -8.77 -0.76 10.24
CA VAL A 80 -9.21 -0.22 8.93
C VAL A 80 -10.02 1.07 9.11
N GLY A 81 -10.97 1.10 10.06
CA GLY A 81 -11.78 2.28 10.33
C GLY A 81 -11.00 3.52 10.78
N VAL A 82 -9.82 3.37 11.40
CA VAL A 82 -8.95 4.50 11.77
C VAL A 82 -8.28 5.09 10.53
N VAL A 83 -7.81 4.24 9.63
CA VAL A 83 -7.20 4.65 8.35
C VAL A 83 -8.22 5.36 7.46
N GLN A 84 -9.40 4.77 7.30
CA GLN A 84 -10.49 5.37 6.53
C GLN A 84 -11.02 6.66 7.17
N GLY A 85 -11.16 6.69 8.51
CA GLY A 85 -11.57 7.88 9.24
C GLY A 85 -10.59 9.05 9.12
N ALA A 86 -9.31 8.78 8.80
CA ALA A 86 -8.30 9.80 8.52
C ALA A 86 -8.30 10.30 7.06
N GLY A 87 -9.20 9.76 6.22
CA GLY A 87 -9.40 10.14 4.83
C GLY A 87 -8.53 9.38 3.82
N PHE A 88 -8.00 8.22 4.18
CA PHE A 88 -7.28 7.35 3.24
C PHE A 88 -8.21 6.25 2.71
N ASP A 89 -8.17 6.03 1.40
CA ASP A 89 -8.87 4.91 0.78
C ASP A 89 -8.09 3.61 0.97
N VAL A 90 -8.81 2.52 1.17
CA VAL A 90 -8.25 1.17 1.33
C VAL A 90 -8.91 0.28 0.29
N VAL A 91 -8.12 -0.12 -0.70
CA VAL A 91 -8.58 -0.92 -1.84
C VAL A 91 -8.06 -2.35 -1.73
N ALA A 92 -8.90 -3.32 -2.07
CA ALA A 92 -8.49 -4.71 -2.09
C ALA A 92 -7.70 -4.99 -3.37
N THR A 93 -6.53 -5.59 -3.24
CA THR A 93 -5.60 -5.77 -4.36
C THR A 93 -4.90 -7.12 -4.26
N SER A 94 -4.57 -7.71 -5.39
CA SER A 94 -3.70 -8.89 -5.45
C SER A 94 -2.57 -8.65 -6.43
N MET A 95 -1.42 -9.26 -6.15
CA MET A 95 -0.31 -9.35 -7.09
C MET A 95 -0.40 -10.69 -7.82
N ASP A 96 -0.46 -10.63 -9.15
CA ASP A 96 -0.28 -11.77 -10.03
C ASP A 96 1.21 -11.91 -10.33
N ASP A 97 1.84 -12.82 -9.61
CA ASP A 97 3.24 -13.20 -9.74
C ASP A 97 3.38 -14.72 -9.55
N ALA A 98 3.78 -15.41 -10.61
CA ALA A 98 3.95 -16.86 -10.59
C ALA A 98 5.15 -17.31 -9.74
N GLU A 99 6.07 -16.40 -9.41
CA GLU A 99 7.26 -16.67 -8.61
C GLU A 99 7.07 -16.30 -7.13
N LEU A 100 5.87 -15.83 -6.74
CA LEU A 100 5.58 -15.43 -5.38
C LEU A 100 5.74 -16.62 -4.42
N ASP A 101 6.45 -16.41 -3.31
CA ASP A 101 6.60 -17.43 -2.27
C ASP A 101 5.23 -17.96 -1.82
N HIS A 102 5.13 -19.28 -1.62
CA HIS A 102 3.86 -19.94 -1.28
C HIS A 102 3.19 -19.33 -0.04
N ALA A 103 3.96 -18.91 0.97
CA ALA A 103 3.41 -18.28 2.17
C ALA A 103 2.83 -16.89 1.86
N ILE A 104 3.46 -16.11 0.98
CA ILE A 104 2.94 -14.81 0.55
C ILE A 104 1.71 -15.01 -0.35
N SER A 105 1.71 -16.03 -1.21
CA SER A 105 0.58 -16.37 -2.08
C SER A 105 -0.67 -16.71 -1.25
N ALA A 106 -0.49 -17.44 -0.15
CA ALA A 106 -1.56 -17.79 0.77
C ALA A 106 -2.24 -16.59 1.47
N ILE A 107 -1.57 -15.43 1.57
CA ILE A 107 -2.13 -14.21 2.19
C ILE A 107 -2.61 -13.17 1.18
N GLN A 108 -2.47 -13.41 -0.13
CA GLN A 108 -3.00 -12.53 -1.19
C GLN A 108 -4.51 -12.22 -1.06
N PRO A 109 -5.39 -13.14 -0.62
CA PRO A 109 -6.82 -12.84 -0.44
C PRO A 109 -7.11 -11.75 0.60
N VAL A 110 -6.13 -11.39 1.42
CA VAL A 110 -6.22 -10.34 2.44
C VAL A 110 -5.19 -9.23 2.24
N HIS A 111 -4.63 -9.13 1.03
CA HIS A 111 -3.79 -8.02 0.61
C HIS A 111 -4.66 -6.81 0.22
N PHE A 112 -4.25 -5.63 0.68
CA PHE A 112 -4.90 -4.36 0.40
C PHE A 112 -3.83 -3.31 0.15
N ASP A 113 -4.20 -2.25 -0.55
CA ASP A 113 -3.37 -1.07 -0.69
C ASP A 113 -4.08 0.15 -0.12
N ILE A 114 -3.33 0.97 0.62
CA ILE A 114 -3.78 2.26 1.13
C ILE A 114 -3.37 3.32 0.13
N VAL A 115 -4.34 4.06 -0.40
CA VAL A 115 -4.10 5.08 -1.43
C VAL A 115 -3.69 6.39 -0.76
N LEU A 116 -2.52 6.90 -1.15
CA LEU A 116 -2.06 8.23 -0.81
C LEU A 116 -2.69 9.26 -1.75
N PRO A 117 -2.93 10.49 -1.30
CA PRO A 117 -3.45 11.55 -2.15
C PRO A 117 -2.54 11.79 -3.36
N THR A 118 -3.11 11.68 -4.57
CA THR A 118 -2.40 12.03 -5.80
C THR A 118 -2.25 13.55 -5.89
N PRO A 119 -1.02 14.08 -6.06
CA PRO A 119 -0.83 15.52 -6.22
C PRO A 119 -1.40 15.99 -7.56
N ALA A 120 -1.88 17.23 -7.59
CA ALA A 120 -2.37 17.86 -8.81
C ALA A 120 -1.21 18.30 -9.71
N ASP A 121 -0.45 17.33 -10.24
CA ASP A 121 0.58 17.54 -11.27
C ASP A 121 0.11 16.90 -12.58
N HIS A 122 -0.09 17.73 -13.60
CA HIS A 122 -0.60 17.30 -14.91
C HIS A 122 0.35 16.35 -15.65
N ARG A 123 1.64 16.33 -15.29
CA ARG A 123 2.62 15.41 -15.89
C ARG A 123 2.28 13.95 -15.56
N LEU A 124 1.67 13.68 -14.42
CA LEU A 124 1.25 12.34 -13.99
C LEU A 124 0.25 11.65 -14.92
N VAL A 125 -0.52 12.42 -15.71
CA VAL A 125 -1.52 11.86 -16.63
C VAL A 125 -0.85 11.19 -17.84
N ASN A 126 0.36 11.63 -18.20
CA ASN A 126 1.03 11.23 -19.42
C ASN A 126 2.29 10.39 -19.19
N THR A 127 2.62 10.10 -17.93
CA THR A 127 3.86 9.41 -17.55
C THR A 127 3.55 8.05 -16.95
N ASP A 128 4.18 7.00 -17.49
CA ASP A 128 4.16 5.64 -16.97
C ASP A 128 5.36 4.82 -17.48
N PRO A 129 6.29 4.40 -16.61
CA PRO A 129 6.38 4.71 -15.17
C PRO A 129 6.82 6.16 -14.92
N ILE A 130 6.82 6.63 -13.66
CA ILE A 130 7.43 7.92 -13.28
C ILE A 130 8.96 7.79 -13.40
N ASP A 131 9.48 8.01 -14.60
CA ASP A 131 10.90 7.94 -14.97
C ASP A 131 11.61 9.30 -14.98
N ASP A 132 10.85 10.38 -15.08
CA ASP A 132 11.30 11.76 -14.90
C ASP A 132 11.68 12.01 -13.43
N GLU A 133 12.97 12.30 -13.20
CA GLU A 133 13.54 12.54 -11.87
C GLU A 133 12.92 13.76 -11.17
N ASP A 134 12.67 14.85 -11.91
CA ASP A 134 12.06 16.07 -11.38
C ASP A 134 10.58 15.83 -11.00
N LEU A 135 9.88 15.00 -11.78
CA LEU A 135 8.52 14.57 -11.46
C LEU A 135 8.51 13.65 -10.24
N ALA A 136 9.43 12.68 -10.16
CA ALA A 136 9.56 11.78 -9.03
C ALA A 136 9.84 12.55 -7.73
N GLU A 137 10.74 13.54 -7.77
CA GLU A 137 11.03 14.40 -6.61
C GLU A 137 9.84 15.28 -6.22
N ALA A 138 9.15 15.88 -7.19
CA ALA A 138 7.96 16.69 -6.94
C ALA A 138 6.84 15.85 -6.30
N VAL A 139 6.60 14.65 -6.81
CA VAL A 139 5.64 13.70 -6.24
C VAL A 139 6.07 13.28 -4.84
N ALA A 140 7.34 12.90 -4.66
CA ALA A 140 7.89 12.50 -3.36
C ALA A 140 7.67 13.59 -2.30
N SER A 141 7.99 14.84 -2.63
CA SER A 141 7.76 16.00 -1.76
C SER A 141 6.29 16.14 -1.39
N ALA A 142 5.39 16.02 -2.38
CA ALA A 142 3.95 16.17 -2.17
C ALA A 142 3.33 15.06 -1.30
N ILE A 143 3.79 13.81 -1.44
CA ILE A 143 3.23 12.68 -0.69
C ILE A 143 3.97 12.35 0.62
N SER A 144 5.08 13.03 0.92
CA SER A 144 5.83 12.82 2.17
C SER A 144 4.99 13.11 3.41
N ALA A 145 4.33 14.26 3.49
CA ALA A 145 3.49 14.60 4.64
C ALA A 145 2.25 13.68 4.78
N PRO A 146 1.52 13.33 3.70
CA PRO A 146 0.52 12.27 3.76
C PRO A 146 1.06 10.92 4.23
N ALA A 147 2.25 10.50 3.78
CA ALA A 147 2.88 9.26 4.22
C ALA A 147 3.24 9.29 5.71
N GLU A 148 3.76 10.40 6.23
CA GLU A 148 3.99 10.59 7.66
C GLU A 148 2.70 10.49 8.47
N ARG A 149 1.64 11.17 8.02
CA ARG A 149 0.31 11.09 8.63
C ARG A 149 -0.21 9.68 8.65
N LEU A 150 -0.10 8.95 7.53
CA LEU A 150 -0.53 7.56 7.42
C LEU A 150 0.21 6.69 8.44
N LEU A 151 1.54 6.78 8.46
CA LEU A 151 2.37 5.96 9.35
C LEU A 151 2.14 6.27 10.83
N ALA A 152 1.73 7.48 11.18
CA ALA A 152 1.37 7.87 12.54
C ALA A 152 0.05 7.24 13.03
N LEU A 153 -0.80 6.74 12.12
CA LEU A 153 -2.03 6.00 12.49
C LEU A 153 -1.74 4.58 12.94
N PHE A 154 -0.62 4.02 12.51
CA PHE A 154 -0.18 2.71 12.94
C PHE A 154 0.44 2.82 14.32
N GLY A 155 0.07 1.87 15.20
CA GLY A 155 0.52 1.83 16.58
C GLY A 155 2.03 1.70 16.75
N PRO A 156 2.52 1.47 17.99
CA PRO A 156 3.95 1.33 18.22
C PRO A 156 4.55 0.23 17.34
N ARG A 157 5.80 0.41 16.94
CA ARG A 157 6.51 -0.61 16.15
C ARG A 157 6.79 -1.82 17.01
N HIS A 158 6.39 -2.98 16.52
CA HIS A 158 6.64 -4.28 17.12
C HIS A 158 7.74 -5.01 16.36
N ARG A 159 8.48 -5.87 17.07
CA ARG A 159 9.42 -6.82 16.47
C ARG A 159 8.86 -8.22 16.56
N LYS A 160 9.00 -8.99 15.49
CA LYS A 160 8.72 -10.43 15.45
C LYS A 160 9.80 -11.22 16.19
#